data_AF-A0A969UBG7-F1
#
_entry.id   AF-A0A969UBG7-F1
#
_cell.length_a   1.000
_cell.length_b   1.000
_cell.length_c   1.000
_cell.angle_alpha   90.00
_cell.angle_beta   90.00
_cell.angle_gamma   90.00
#
_symmetry.space_group_name_H-M   'P 1'
#
loop_
_entity.id
_entity.type
_entity.pdbx_description
1 polymer ?
#
loop_
_entity_poly.entity_id
_entity_poly.type
_entity_poly.pdbx_seq_one_letter_code
_entity_poly.pdbx_strand_id
1 'polypeptide(L)' 'MLLHGELDQRVTVADATRIFENLLGKKQWRVFPFTGHGALAVDDGAEWRESVSRFLEGDR' A
#
# COMPACT_ATOMS: atom_id res chain seq x y z
N MET A 1 7.05 3.90 1.69
CA MET A 1 5.75 3.56 1.07
C MET A 1 5.04 2.54 1.93
N LEU A 2 3.73 2.63 2.07
CA LEU A 2 2.90 1.63 2.75
C LEU A 2 1.74 1.25 1.82
N LEU A 3 1.53 -0.06 1.67
CA LEU A 3 0.52 -0.67 0.82
C LEU A 3 -0.42 -1.51 1.67
N HIS A 4 -1.71 -1.47 1.37
CA HIS A 4 -2.71 -2.21 2.14
C HIS A 4 -3.86 -2.70 1.26
N GLY A 5 -4.38 -3.90 1.53
CA GLY A 5 -5.60 -4.40 0.90
C GLY A 5 -6.81 -4.03 1.75
N GLU A 6 -7.84 -3.42 1.17
CA GLU A 6 -9.05 -2.99 1.90
C GLU A 6 -9.81 -4.17 2.52
N LEU A 7 -9.69 -5.36 1.94
CA LEU A 7 -10.34 -6.59 2.41
C LEU A 7 -9.47 -7.41 3.36
N ASP A 8 -8.34 -6.86 3.85
CA ASP A 8 -7.49 -7.54 4.82
C ASP A 8 -8.26 -7.73 6.15
N GLN A 9 -8.52 -8.99 6.50
CA GLN A 9 -9.22 -9.37 7.73
C GLN A 9 -8.28 -9.58 8.92
N ARG A 10 -6.96 -9.49 8.72
CA ARG A 10 -5.94 -9.70 9.76
C ARG A 10 -5.43 -8.37 10.32
N VAL A 11 -5.32 -7.36 9.46
CA VAL A 11 -4.88 -6.01 9.81
C VAL A 11 -5.84 -5.03 9.18
N THR A 12 -6.40 -4.11 9.96
CA THR A 12 -7.37 -3.15 9.40
C THR A 12 -6.67 -1.98 8.70
N VAL A 13 -7.39 -1.33 7.79
CA VAL A 13 -6.97 -0.05 7.18
C VAL A 13 -6.62 0.97 8.26
N ALA A 14 -7.41 1.05 9.34
CA ALA A 14 -7.18 2.00 10.43
C ALA A 14 -5.85 1.74 11.16
N ASP A 15 -5.51 0.48 11.42
CA ASP A 15 -4.23 0.10 12.03
C ASP A 15 -3.05 0.50 11.15
N ALA A 16 -3.16 0.24 9.85
CA ALA A 16 -2.15 0.58 8.86
C ALA A 16 -2.01 2.11 8.66
N THR A 17 -3.12 2.86 8.64
CA THR A 17 -3.13 4.32 8.59
C THR A 17 -2.44 4.93 9.81
N ARG A 18 -2.70 4.40 11.01
CA ARG A 18 -2.04 4.88 12.23
C ARG A 18 -0.53 4.74 12.16
N ILE A 19 -0.02 3.64 11.60
CA ILE A 19 1.42 3.47 11.35
C ILE A 19 1.90 4.51 10.34
N PHE A 20 1.20 4.66 9.22
CA PHE A 20 1.56 5.59 8.15
C PHE A 20 1.68 7.04 8.64
N GLU A 21 0.74 7.51 9.44
CA GLU A 21 0.73 8.87 9.99
C GLU A 21 1.99 9.17 10.82
N ASN A 22 2.52 8.17 11.53
CA ASN A 22 3.69 8.31 12.39
C ASN A 22 5.04 8.12 11.65
N LEU A 23 5.04 7.71 10.38
CA LEU A 23 6.27 7.63 9.58
C LEU A 23 6.81 9.03 9.24
N LEU A 24 8.13 9.23 9.41
CA LEU A 24 8.83 10.45 9.03
C LEU A 24 9.41 10.35 7.61
N GLY A 25 9.64 11.50 6.97
CA GLY A 25 10.23 11.58 5.63
C GLY A 25 9.24 11.31 4.49
N LYS A 26 9.78 11.07 3.28
CA LYS A 26 8.97 10.83 2.08
C LYS A 26 8.21 9.52 2.20
N LYS A 27 6.88 9.61 2.26
CA LYS A 27 5.98 8.47 2.40
C LYS A 27 4.81 8.57 1.43
N GLN A 28 4.36 7.43 0.97
CA GLN A 28 3.20 7.28 0.08
C GLN A 28 2.30 6.17 0.62
N TRP A 29 1.00 6.39 0.54
CA TRP A 29 -0.06 5.50 1.00
C TRP A 29 -0.91 5.06 -0.18
N ARG A 30 -1.16 3.75 -0.27
CA ARG A 30 -1.97 3.14 -1.33
C ARG A 30 -2.80 2.00 -0.75
N VAL A 31 -4.09 2.01 -1.10
CA VAL A 31 -5.07 1.00 -0.71
C VAL A 31 -5.57 0.30 -1.96
N PHE A 32 -5.61 -1.02 -1.92
CA PHE A 32 -6.11 -1.88 -2.99
C PHE A 32 -7.52 -2.35 -2.62
N PRO A 33 -8.57 -1.85 -3.28
CA PRO A 33 -9.94 -1.98 -2.80
C PRO A 33 -10.49 -3.42 -2.84
N PHE A 34 -9.90 -4.29 -3.66
CA PHE A 34 -10.39 -5.66 -3.87
C PHE A 34 -9.43 -6.74 -3.38
N THR A 35 -8.38 -6.35 -2.63
CA THR A 35 -7.35 -7.28 -2.16
C THR A 35 -7.43 -7.49 -0.67
N GLY A 36 -7.24 -8.74 -0.25
CA GLY A 36 -7.14 -9.11 1.16
C GLY A 36 -5.71 -9.01 1.70
N HIS A 37 -5.40 -9.83 2.72
CA HIS A 37 -4.05 -9.92 3.27
C HIS A 37 -3.01 -10.46 2.26
N GLY A 38 -3.47 -11.25 1.29
CA GLY A 38 -2.63 -11.97 0.34
C GLY A 38 -2.23 -11.11 -0.85
N ALA A 39 -0.92 -11.09 -1.11
CA ALA A 39 -0.27 -10.82 -2.40
C ALA A 39 -0.94 -9.77 -3.30
N LEU A 40 -0.87 -8.49 -2.91
CA LEU A 40 -1.17 -7.34 -3.77
C LEU A 40 -0.53 -7.44 -5.16
N ALA A 41 0.69 -8.00 -5.23
CA ALA A 41 1.41 -8.24 -6.49
C ALA A 41 0.79 -9.33 -7.39
N VAL A 42 -0.06 -10.19 -6.85
CA VAL A 42 -0.77 -11.26 -7.56
C VAL A 42 -2.18 -10.82 -7.90
N ASP A 43 -2.90 -10.28 -6.92
CA ASP A 43 -4.30 -9.88 -7.08
C ASP A 43 -4.46 -8.62 -7.93
N ASP A 44 -3.50 -7.70 -7.85
CA ASP A 44 -3.46 -6.46 -8.63
C ASP A 44 -2.02 -6.08 -9.03
N GLY A 45 -1.36 -7.03 -9.71
CA GLY A 45 0.07 -6.92 -10.01
C GLY A 45 0.46 -5.73 -10.89
N ALA A 46 -0.46 -5.23 -11.72
CA ALA A 46 -0.21 -4.07 -12.57
C ALA A 46 -0.15 -2.78 -11.74
N GLU A 47 -1.20 -2.51 -10.94
CA GLU A 47 -1.27 -1.34 -10.05
C GLU A 47 -0.17 -1.41 -8.98
N TRP A 48 0.11 -2.61 -8.46
CA TRP A 48 1.21 -2.82 -7.52
C TRP A 48 2.55 -2.42 -8.13
N ARG A 49 2.85 -2.91 -9.34
CA ARG A 49 4.12 -2.62 -10.02
C ARG A 49 4.24 -1.13 -10.32
N GLU A 50 3.19 -0.52 -10.85
CA GLU A 50 3.17 0.91 -11.15
C GLU A 50 3.39 1.76 -9.89
N SER A 51 2.65 1.46 -8.81
CA SER A 51 2.79 2.17 -7.54
C SER A 51 4.20 2.07 -6.98
N VAL A 52 4.82 0.88 -7.02
CA VAL A 52 6.19 0.66 -6.52
C VAL A 52 7.22 1.36 -7.40
N SER A 53 7.09 1.25 -8.73
CA SER A 53 7.99 1.93 -9.68
C SER A 53 7.98 3.44 -9.47
N ARG A 54 6.80 4.06 -9.39
CA ARG A 54 6.68 5.51 -9.15
C ARG A 54 7.32 5.94 -7.83
N PHE A 55 7.17 5.14 -6.77
CA PHE A 55 7.82 5.43 -5.49
C PHE A 55 9.35 5.36 -5.57
N LEU A 56 9.89 4.35 -6.27
CA LEU A 56 11.33 4.12 -6.41
C LEU A 56 12.02 5.13 -7.34
N GLU A 57 11.36 5.55 -8.41
CA GLU A 57 11.84 6.62 -9.29
C GLU A 57 11.88 7.98 -8.58
N GLY A 58 11.07 8.11 -7.53
CA GLY A 58 10.87 9.33 -6.77
C GLY A 58 10.01 10.33 -7.54
N ASP A 59 9.06 10.98 -6.86
CA ASP A 59 8.40 12.20 -7.38
C ASP A 59 9.48 13.16 -7.91
N ARG A 60 9.64 13.23 -9.24
CA ARG A 60 10.50 14.18 -9.95
C ARG A 60 9.87 15.56 -9.94
#